data_AF-A0A521NVU0-F1
#
_entry.id   AF-A0A521NVU0-F1
#
_cell.length_a   1.000
_cell.length_b   1.000
_cell.length_c   1.000
_cell.angle_alpha   90.00
_cell.angle_beta   90.00
_cell.angle_gamma   90.00
#
_symmetry.space_group_name_H-M   'P 1'
#
loop_
_entity.id
_entity.type
_entity.pdbx_description
1 polymer ?
#
loop_
_entity_poly.entity_id
_entity_poly.type
_entity_poly.pdbx_seq_one_letter_code
_entity_poly.pdbx_strand_id
1 'polypeptide(L)'
;MSLRTALAAAAVLAFAAPAFAQDAPAADPAVAAAAQAEAAFEAKAEAFQQAMGAMQGEMQTALTAAGADQAKANADMDAIAARYQPQADAFANELDAFVTSQLPVMPPEAQAQMAQMGPALRAQITGAPATIKAGLIQQAAAVAAPVAPQ
;
A
#
# COMPACT_ATOMS: atom_id res chain seq x y z
N MET A 1 -16.02 -38.20 -40.58
CA MET A 1 -15.87 -39.55 -39.99
C MET A 1 -14.41 -39.75 -39.58
N SER A 2 -14.20 -40.39 -38.42
CA SER A 2 -12.98 -41.10 -37.98
C SER A 2 -11.77 -40.21 -37.60
N LEU A 3 -11.59 -39.82 -36.33
CA LEU A 3 -11.03 -40.58 -35.18
C LEU A 3 -9.66 -41.25 -35.40
N ARG A 4 -8.65 -40.63 -34.73
CA ARG A 4 -7.65 -41.21 -33.81
C ARG A 4 -6.58 -42.17 -34.36
N THR A 5 -5.42 -42.08 -33.68
CA THR A 5 -4.17 -42.89 -33.75
C THR A 5 -3.17 -42.41 -34.81
N ALA A 6 -1.88 -42.20 -34.56
CA ALA A 6 -0.97 -42.73 -33.53
C ALA A 6 0.12 -41.67 -33.25
N LEU A 7 0.45 -41.40 -31.98
CA LEU A 7 1.60 -41.96 -31.26
C LEU A 7 2.89 -41.14 -31.46
N ALA A 8 3.40 -40.66 -30.33
CA ALA A 8 4.63 -39.91 -30.15
C ALA A 8 5.89 -40.70 -30.57
N ALA A 9 6.88 -39.98 -31.10
CA ALA A 9 8.28 -40.39 -31.06
C ALA A 9 9.17 -39.15 -31.13
N ALA A 10 9.63 -38.70 -29.97
CA ALA A 10 10.77 -37.82 -29.86
C ALA A 10 12.05 -38.63 -30.16
N ALA A 11 12.91 -38.14 -31.07
CA ALA A 11 14.37 -38.15 -30.91
C ALA A 11 15.08 -37.61 -32.17
N VAL A 12 15.70 -36.43 -31.98
CA VAL A 12 17.02 -36.02 -32.49
C VAL A 12 17.28 -36.04 -34.00
N LEU A 13 17.27 -34.86 -34.62
CA LEU A 13 18.23 -34.52 -35.67
C LEU A 13 18.92 -33.20 -35.35
N ALA A 14 20.22 -33.28 -35.15
CA ALA A 14 21.13 -32.19 -34.92
C ALA A 14 21.56 -31.52 -36.25
N PHE A 15 21.93 -30.25 -36.14
CA PHE A 15 22.68 -29.39 -37.06
C PHE A 15 21.96 -28.79 -38.29
N ALA A 16 21.59 -27.49 -38.20
CA ALA A 16 22.37 -26.38 -38.80
C ALA A 16 21.54 -25.08 -38.94
N ALA A 17 22.21 -23.93 -38.74
CA ALA A 17 21.80 -22.53 -39.00
C ALA A 17 21.08 -21.78 -37.84
N PRO A 18 21.35 -20.47 -37.69
CA PRO A 18 21.91 -19.91 -36.48
C PRO A 18 20.85 -19.71 -35.41
N ALA A 19 21.11 -20.27 -34.24
CA ALA A 19 20.65 -19.65 -33.03
C ALA A 19 21.25 -18.24 -33.01
N PHE A 20 20.43 -17.22 -33.29
CA PHE A 20 20.49 -16.07 -32.40
C PHE A 20 20.15 -16.64 -31.02
N ALA A 21 21.19 -17.13 -30.34
CA ALA A 21 21.26 -17.12 -28.91
C ALA A 21 21.12 -15.64 -28.55
N GLN A 22 19.88 -15.17 -28.54
CA GLN A 22 19.49 -14.13 -27.62
C GLN A 22 19.68 -14.80 -26.27
N ASP A 23 20.91 -14.71 -25.78
CA ASP A 23 21.25 -14.84 -24.37
C ASP A 23 20.48 -13.69 -23.70
N ALA A 24 19.17 -13.84 -23.64
CA ALA A 24 18.34 -13.07 -22.76
C ALA A 24 18.85 -13.50 -21.39
N PRO A 25 19.52 -12.61 -20.64
CA PRO A 25 20.05 -12.98 -19.34
C PRO A 25 18.92 -13.65 -18.57
N ALA A 26 19.15 -14.88 -18.11
CA ALA A 26 18.20 -15.57 -17.27
C ALA A 26 17.83 -14.62 -16.14
N ALA A 27 16.57 -14.20 -16.07
CA ALA A 27 16.12 -13.26 -15.06
C ALA A 27 16.42 -13.87 -13.69
N ASP A 28 17.19 -13.13 -12.87
CA ASP A 28 17.58 -13.58 -11.55
C ASP A 28 16.30 -13.94 -10.75
N PRO A 29 16.14 -15.19 -10.27
CA PRO A 29 14.97 -15.61 -9.53
C PRO A 29 14.65 -14.72 -8.32
N ALA A 30 15.67 -14.12 -7.69
CA ALA A 30 15.49 -13.18 -6.58
C ALA A 30 14.84 -11.87 -7.05
N VAL A 31 15.22 -11.38 -8.23
CA VAL A 31 14.62 -10.18 -8.83
C VAL A 31 13.17 -10.45 -9.27
N ALA A 32 12.89 -11.63 -9.82
CA ALA A 32 11.53 -12.01 -10.20
C ALA A 32 10.60 -12.20 -8.98
N ALA A 33 11.12 -12.71 -7.86
CA ALA A 33 10.38 -12.82 -6.60
C ALA A 33 10.13 -11.45 -5.96
N ALA A 34 11.12 -10.56 -6.01
CA ALA A 34 11.02 -9.18 -5.54
C ALA A 34 9.91 -8.40 -6.27
N ALA A 35 9.85 -8.51 -7.60
CA ALA A 35 8.81 -7.86 -8.40
C ALA A 35 7.39 -8.37 -8.07
N GLN A 36 7.24 -9.67 -7.80
CA GLN A 36 5.95 -10.23 -7.36
C GLN A 36 5.54 -9.74 -5.96
N ALA A 37 6.51 -9.66 -5.04
CA ALA A 37 6.27 -9.10 -3.71
C ALA A 37 5.86 -7.62 -3.79
N GLU A 38 6.43 -6.85 -4.73
CA GLU A 38 6.08 -5.45 -4.95
C GLU A 38 4.64 -5.30 -5.46
N ALA A 39 4.25 -6.05 -6.49
CA ALA A 39 2.88 -6.05 -6.99
C ALA A 39 1.85 -6.45 -5.91
N ALA A 40 2.19 -7.44 -5.08
CA ALA A 40 1.33 -7.86 -3.97
C ALA A 40 1.24 -6.79 -2.87
N PHE A 41 2.33 -6.07 -2.62
CA PHE A 41 2.36 -4.98 -1.64
C PHE A 41 1.59 -3.75 -2.13
N GLU A 42 1.67 -3.42 -3.41
CA GLU A 42 0.92 -2.31 -4.02
C GLU A 42 -0.59 -2.52 -3.87
N ALA A 43 -1.10 -3.72 -4.12
CA ALA A 43 -2.51 -4.05 -3.91
C ALA A 43 -2.95 -3.84 -2.44
N LYS A 44 -2.06 -4.10 -1.47
CA LYS A 44 -2.34 -3.82 -0.05
C LYS A 44 -2.30 -2.33 0.26
N ALA A 45 -1.39 -1.58 -0.36
CA ALA A 45 -1.32 -0.13 -0.22
C ALA A 45 -2.60 0.54 -0.75
N GLU A 46 -3.12 0.10 -1.90
CA GLU A 46 -4.40 0.56 -2.43
C GLU A 46 -5.56 0.27 -1.47
N ALA A 47 -5.61 -0.95 -0.91
CA ALA A 47 -6.64 -1.31 0.06
C ALA A 47 -6.57 -0.44 1.33
N PHE A 48 -5.36 -0.16 1.83
CA PHE A 48 -5.16 0.75 2.95
C PHE A 48 -5.60 2.19 2.63
N GLN A 49 -5.27 2.70 1.43
CA GLN A 49 -5.72 4.01 0.98
C GLN A 49 -7.25 4.11 0.91
N GLN A 50 -7.91 3.07 0.39
CA GLN A 50 -9.38 3.01 0.35
C GLN A 50 -9.97 3.01 1.77
N ALA A 51 -9.38 2.27 2.70
CA ALA A 51 -9.80 2.25 4.10
C ALA A 51 -9.66 3.63 4.76
N MET A 52 -8.53 4.33 4.56
CA MET A 52 -8.33 5.69 5.08
C MET A 52 -9.31 6.70 4.45
N GLY A 53 -9.63 6.56 3.16
CA GLY A 53 -10.65 7.36 2.50
C GLY A 53 -12.05 7.12 3.07
N ALA A 54 -12.42 5.86 3.31
CA ALA A 54 -13.68 5.51 3.96
C ALA A 54 -13.77 6.08 5.37
N MET A 55 -12.70 5.96 6.16
CA MET A 55 -12.60 6.55 7.50
C MET A 55 -12.79 8.07 7.46
N GLN A 56 -12.14 8.77 6.54
CA GLN A 56 -12.31 10.21 6.38
C GLN A 56 -13.78 10.57 6.09
N GLY A 57 -14.44 9.82 5.21
CA GLY A 57 -15.87 10.01 4.90
C GLY A 57 -16.78 9.75 6.10
N GLU A 58 -16.50 8.70 6.89
CA GLU A 58 -17.21 8.42 8.14
C GLU A 58 -17.02 9.57 9.15
N MET A 59 -15.80 10.09 9.31
CA MET A 59 -15.51 11.20 10.21
C MET A 59 -16.18 12.51 9.77
N GLN A 60 -16.21 12.81 8.47
CA GLN A 60 -16.94 13.98 7.93
C GLN A 60 -18.44 13.87 8.18
N THR A 61 -18.99 12.66 8.03
CA THR A 61 -20.41 12.38 8.32
C THR A 61 -20.70 12.57 9.81
N ALA A 62 -19.85 12.05 10.69
CA ALA A 62 -19.97 12.22 12.14
C ALA A 62 -19.87 13.69 12.57
N LEU A 63 -18.92 14.43 12.00
CA LEU A 63 -18.76 15.86 12.22
C LEU A 63 -20.02 16.64 11.81
N THR A 64 -20.58 16.32 10.64
CA THR A 64 -21.82 16.96 10.16
C THR A 64 -23.01 16.61 11.04
N ALA A 65 -23.13 15.35 11.46
CA ALA A 65 -24.22 14.88 12.33
C ALA A 65 -24.15 15.46 13.75
N ALA A 66 -22.96 15.77 14.26
CA ALA A 66 -22.77 16.42 15.55
C ALA A 66 -23.17 17.91 15.55
N GLY A 67 -23.17 18.57 14.38
CA GLY A 67 -23.52 19.98 14.26
C GLY A 67 -22.60 20.88 15.08
N ALA A 68 -23.17 21.67 16.00
CA ALA A 68 -22.40 22.57 16.87
C ALA A 68 -21.79 21.88 18.11
N ASP A 69 -22.12 20.61 18.36
CA ASP A 69 -21.60 19.86 19.51
C ASP A 69 -20.19 19.32 19.22
N GLN A 70 -19.18 20.12 19.58
CA GLN A 70 -17.77 19.74 19.41
C GLN A 70 -17.36 18.54 20.26
N ALA A 71 -17.98 18.33 21.43
CA ALA A 71 -17.64 17.22 22.29
C ALA A 71 -18.12 15.90 21.66
N LYS A 72 -19.35 15.91 21.11
CA LYS A 72 -19.88 14.79 20.33
C LYS A 72 -19.06 14.52 19.08
N ALA A 73 -18.74 15.56 18.29
CA ALA A 73 -17.93 15.41 17.07
C ALA A 73 -16.58 14.74 17.37
N ASN A 74 -15.87 15.20 18.41
CA ASN A 74 -14.60 14.62 18.81
C ASN A 74 -14.75 13.15 19.25
N ALA A 75 -15.74 12.85 20.10
CA ALA A 75 -15.96 11.49 20.59
C ALA A 75 -16.30 10.50 19.46
N ASP A 76 -17.15 10.91 18.52
CA ASP A 76 -17.52 10.07 17.37
C ASP A 76 -16.31 9.85 16.44
N MET A 77 -15.52 10.90 16.16
CA MET A 77 -14.31 10.79 15.35
C MET A 77 -13.23 9.95 16.04
N ASP A 78 -13.10 10.01 17.37
CA ASP A 78 -12.18 9.15 18.13
C ASP A 78 -12.60 7.67 18.04
N ALA A 79 -13.90 7.40 18.17
CA ALA A 79 -14.41 6.04 18.00
C ALA A 79 -14.17 5.51 16.59
N ILE A 80 -14.31 6.36 15.56
CA ILE A 80 -13.97 6.01 14.18
C ILE A 80 -12.47 5.75 14.04
N ALA A 81 -11.61 6.68 14.47
CA ALA A 81 -10.16 6.51 14.41
C ALA A 81 -9.71 5.20 15.08
N ALA A 82 -10.23 4.89 16.26
CA ALA A 82 -9.92 3.67 17.00
C ALA A 82 -10.31 2.38 16.24
N ARG A 83 -11.39 2.40 15.44
CA ARG A 83 -11.80 1.26 14.60
C ARG A 83 -10.82 1.00 13.46
N TYR A 84 -10.20 2.05 12.93
CA TYR A 84 -9.27 1.98 11.80
C TYR A 84 -7.81 1.85 12.23
N GLN A 85 -7.47 2.18 13.48
CA GLN A 85 -6.11 2.08 14.02
C GLN A 85 -5.46 0.70 13.80
N PRO A 86 -6.13 -0.45 14.04
CA PRO A 86 -5.53 -1.76 13.83
C PRO A 86 -5.15 -2.01 12.36
N GLN A 87 -5.87 -1.41 11.40
CA GLN A 87 -5.56 -1.53 9.98
C GLN A 87 -4.29 -0.74 9.62
N ALA A 88 -4.12 0.45 10.20
CA ALA A 88 -2.90 1.23 10.04
C ALA A 88 -1.68 0.52 10.65
N ASP A 89 -1.84 -0.05 11.85
CA ASP A 89 -0.79 -0.83 12.50
C ASP A 89 -0.43 -2.09 11.70
N ALA A 90 -1.44 -2.78 11.15
CA ALA A 90 -1.24 -3.94 10.29
C ALA A 90 -0.48 -3.57 9.01
N PHE A 91 -0.89 -2.52 8.31
CA PHE A 91 -0.22 -2.07 7.09
C PHE A 91 1.24 -1.65 7.36
N ALA A 92 1.51 -0.99 8.48
CA ALA A 92 2.87 -0.66 8.88
C ALA A 92 3.74 -1.92 9.10
N ASN A 93 3.20 -2.97 9.72
CA ASN A 93 3.91 -4.25 9.85
C ASN A 93 4.15 -4.91 8.49
N GLU A 94 3.20 -4.81 7.57
CA GLU A 94 3.34 -5.34 6.22
C GLU A 94 4.38 -4.59 5.41
N LEU A 95 4.51 -3.27 5.60
CA LEU A 95 5.60 -2.48 5.01
C LEU A 95 6.96 -2.94 5.53
N ASP A 96 7.12 -3.14 6.83
CA ASP A 96 8.39 -3.63 7.41
C ASP A 96 8.75 -5.02 6.85
N ALA A 97 7.76 -5.90 6.72
CA ALA A 97 7.94 -7.22 6.12
C ALA A 97 8.32 -7.14 4.63
N PHE A 98 7.66 -6.26 3.88
CA PHE A 98 7.97 -6.01 2.48
C PHE A 98 9.41 -5.50 2.31
N VAL A 99 9.80 -4.47 3.07
CA VAL A 99 11.16 -3.92 3.02
C VAL A 99 12.20 -4.99 3.34
N THR A 100 11.95 -5.80 4.37
CA THR A 100 12.82 -6.95 4.73
C THR A 100 12.96 -7.93 3.56
N SER A 101 11.88 -8.22 2.84
CA SER A 101 11.91 -9.10 1.66
C SER A 101 12.70 -8.52 0.48
N GLN A 102 12.81 -7.19 0.39
CA GLN A 102 13.52 -6.48 -0.67
C GLN A 102 15.00 -6.25 -0.36
N LEU A 103 15.44 -6.36 0.90
CA LEU A 103 16.84 -6.16 1.30
C LEU A 103 17.87 -6.93 0.44
N PRO A 104 17.66 -8.21 0.06
CA PRO A 104 18.66 -8.96 -0.71
C PRO A 104 18.91 -8.43 -2.11
N VAL A 105 17.93 -7.72 -2.70
CA VAL A 105 18.02 -7.16 -4.05
C VAL A 105 18.27 -5.65 -4.06
N MET A 106 18.27 -5.01 -2.88
CA MET A 106 18.42 -3.58 -2.71
C MET A 106 19.91 -3.20 -2.57
N PRO A 107 20.39 -2.12 -3.21
CA PRO A 107 21.75 -1.64 -3.02
C PRO A 107 21.98 -1.15 -1.57
N PRO A 108 23.20 -1.25 -1.03
CA PRO A 108 23.50 -0.98 0.38
C PRO A 108 23.17 0.46 0.80
N GLU A 109 23.29 1.43 -0.10
CA GLU A 109 22.91 2.82 0.16
C GLU A 109 21.40 2.96 0.39
N ALA A 110 20.59 2.26 -0.41
CA ALA A 110 19.13 2.27 -0.26
C ALA A 110 18.69 1.52 1.01
N GLN A 111 19.39 0.45 1.39
CA GLN A 111 19.13 -0.22 2.68
C GLN A 111 19.39 0.73 3.86
N ALA A 112 20.50 1.47 3.83
CA ALA A 112 20.84 2.45 4.86
C ALA A 112 19.81 3.59 4.91
N GLN A 113 19.32 4.06 3.76
CA GLN A 113 18.26 5.06 3.69
C GLN A 113 16.95 4.53 4.28
N MET A 114 16.55 3.31 3.94
CA MET A 114 15.34 2.70 4.48
C MET A 114 15.44 2.45 5.99
N ALA A 115 16.61 2.09 6.51
CA ALA A 115 16.84 1.96 7.94
C ALA A 115 16.68 3.31 8.68
N GLN A 116 17.07 4.41 8.06
CA GLN A 116 16.89 5.76 8.62
C GLN A 116 15.43 6.23 8.54
N MET A 117 14.76 5.98 7.42
CA MET A 117 13.40 6.48 7.15
C MET A 117 12.30 5.57 7.70
N GLY A 118 12.56 4.28 7.90
CA GLY A 118 11.59 3.26 8.30
C GLY A 118 10.79 3.64 9.55
N PRO A 119 11.42 4.07 10.66
CA PRO A 119 10.68 4.49 11.86
C PRO A 119 9.74 5.69 11.60
N ALA A 120 10.16 6.64 10.78
CA ALA A 120 9.35 7.81 10.43
C ALA A 120 8.16 7.44 9.53
N LEU A 121 8.38 6.58 8.52
CA LEU A 121 7.34 6.06 7.66
C LEU A 121 6.30 5.26 8.45
N ARG A 122 6.77 4.39 9.36
CA ARG A 122 5.91 3.64 10.26
C ARG A 122 5.06 4.57 11.14
N ALA A 123 5.68 5.58 11.75
CA ALA A 123 4.95 6.56 12.57
C ALA A 123 3.94 7.37 11.75
N GLN A 124 4.26 7.69 10.48
CA GLN A 124 3.34 8.38 9.59
C GLN A 124 2.12 7.51 9.25
N ILE A 125 2.32 6.22 8.99
CA ILE A 125 1.24 5.27 8.69
C ILE A 125 0.35 5.09 9.92
N THR A 126 0.93 4.76 11.07
CA THR A 126 0.15 4.52 12.30
C THR A 126 -0.49 5.80 12.84
N GLY A 127 0.09 6.97 12.55
CA GLY A 127 -0.47 8.28 12.89
C GLY A 127 -1.55 8.78 11.94
N ALA A 128 -1.73 8.17 10.77
CA ALA A 128 -2.63 8.67 9.73
C ALA A 128 -4.08 8.89 10.22
N PRO A 129 -4.70 7.99 11.01
CA PRO A 129 -6.05 8.23 11.55
C PRO A 129 -6.17 9.51 12.38
N ALA A 130 -5.18 9.75 13.26
CA ALA A 130 -5.15 10.96 14.08
C ALA A 130 -4.90 12.22 13.25
N THR A 131 -4.02 12.16 12.24
CA THR A 131 -3.76 13.27 11.33
C THR A 131 -5.00 13.64 10.53
N ILE A 132 -5.75 12.66 10.03
CA ILE A 132 -7.00 12.88 9.29
C ILE A 132 -8.04 13.56 10.20
N LYS A 133 -8.22 13.05 11.43
CA LYS A 133 -9.10 13.69 12.43
C LYS A 133 -8.72 15.16 12.64
N ALA A 134 -7.44 15.43 12.91
CA ALA A 134 -6.96 16.79 13.17
C ALA A 134 -7.22 17.73 11.98
N GLY A 135 -6.97 17.27 10.75
CA GLY A 135 -7.22 18.04 9.54
C GLY A 135 -8.71 18.39 9.36
N LEU A 136 -9.62 17.46 9.65
CA LEU A 136 -11.06 17.71 9.57
C LEU A 136 -11.54 18.73 10.61
N ILE A 137 -11.02 18.65 11.85
CA ILE A 137 -11.35 19.64 12.89
C ILE A 137 -10.85 21.03 12.51
N GLN A 138 -9.62 21.12 11.98
CA GLN A 138 -9.07 22.40 11.51
C GLN A 138 -9.89 22.99 10.36
N GLN A 139 -10.34 22.16 9.41
CA GLN A 139 -11.23 22.59 8.33
C GLN A 139 -12.57 23.10 8.86
N ALA A 140 -13.18 22.39 9.83
CA ALA A 140 -14.43 22.82 10.46
C ALA A 140 -14.30 24.18 11.17
N ALA A 141 -13.18 24.38 11.88
CA ALA A 141 -12.90 25.63 12.58
C ALA A 141 -12.71 26.81 11.60
N ALA A 142 -12.09 26.57 10.44
CA ALA A 142 -11.92 27.60 9.41
C ALA A 142 -13.25 28.06 8.80
N VAL A 143 -14.24 27.17 8.67
CA VAL A 143 -15.59 27.51 8.16
C VAL A 143 -16.43 28.26 9.21
N ALA A 144 -16.18 28.01 10.50
CA ALA A 144 -16.89 28.67 11.60
C ALA A 144 -16.38 30.10 11.89
N ALA A 145 -15.23 30.50 11.34
CA ALA A 145 -14.74 31.88 11.48
C ALA A 145 -15.65 32.83 10.69
N PRO A 146 -16.21 33.90 11.30
CA PRO A 146 -17.02 34.85 10.56
C PRO A 146 -16.15 35.56 9.53
N VAL A 147 -16.66 35.67 8.30
CA VAL A 147 -16.20 36.66 7.32
C VAL A 147 -16.33 38.03 7.97
N ALA A 148 -15.22 38.58 8.46
CA ALA A 148 -15.20 39.97 8.92
C ALA A 148 -15.48 40.85 7.68
N PRO A 149 -16.55 41.69 7.69
CA PRO A 149 -16.72 42.68 6.63
C PRO A 149 -15.54 43.65 6.69
N GLN A 150 -14.89 43.85 5.54
CA GLN A 150 -13.91 44.92 5.36
C GLN A 150 -14.60 46.28 5.30
#